data_AF-A0A355HB41-F1
#
_entry.id   AF-A0A355HB41-F1
#
_cell.length_a   1.000
_cell.length_b   1.000
_cell.length_c   1.000
_cell.angle_alpha   90.00
_cell.angle_beta   90.00
_cell.angle_gamma   90.00
#
_symmetry.space_group_name_H-M   'P 1'
#
loop_
_entity.id
_entity.type
_entity.pdbx_description
1 polymer ?
#
loop_
_entity_poly.entity_id
_entity_poly.type
_entity_poly.pdbx_seq_one_letter_code
_entity_poly.pdbx_strand_id
1 'polypeptide(L)'
;MIDRPACEPGCSKCVAACKYGAIDLDMKTQEIELEVASVVVATGWKPYDASKLTNMGFSSVPNVINNIMMERLASVSGPTKGKILRPSDQKPVESVVFVQCAGSRDENHLPYCSSICCLGSLKHAKYVLEQNPEAKVHIFYIDIRTPGKYEDFVAKVQAEPNVNMIKGKVAKIIAGKEGGVLVEAEDILKLSKVHLEVDMVVLATGMEPSLKGQAQVAGIKLDEYGFVPMELQQQGIFSAGVAKWPADVNSSIQDSTGAALKAIQTTMGVN
;
A
#
# COMPACT_ATOMS: atom_id res chain seq x y z
N MET A 1 -2.97 2.73 -23.30
CA MET A 1 -4.38 3.15 -23.20
C MET A 1 -4.41 4.66 -22.99
N ILE A 2 -5.25 5.39 -23.72
CA ILE A 2 -5.40 6.85 -23.56
C ILE A 2 -6.62 7.08 -22.68
N ASP A 3 -6.45 7.81 -21.58
CA ASP A 3 -7.55 8.23 -20.71
C ASP A 3 -8.27 9.43 -21.37
N ARG A 4 -9.32 9.14 -22.14
CA ARG A 4 -10.07 10.15 -22.91
C ARG A 4 -10.75 11.19 -22.02
N PRO A 5 -11.37 10.85 -20.87
CA PRO A 5 -11.85 11.83 -19.90
C PRO A 5 -10.80 12.83 -19.39
N ALA A 6 -9.52 12.46 -19.34
CA ALA A 6 -8.43 13.37 -18.96
C ALA A 6 -7.93 14.27 -20.11
N CYS A 7 -8.42 14.05 -21.34
CA CYS A 7 -8.04 14.85 -22.51
C CYS A 7 -8.98 16.06 -22.69
N GLU A 8 -8.44 17.17 -23.20
CA GLU A 8 -9.28 18.25 -23.71
C GLU A 8 -10.18 17.74 -24.85
N PRO A 9 -11.45 18.19 -24.93
CA PRO A 9 -12.34 17.83 -26.02
C PRO A 9 -11.72 18.09 -27.39
N GLY A 10 -11.73 17.09 -28.28
CA GLY A 10 -11.16 17.20 -29.63
C GLY A 10 -9.63 17.11 -29.73
N CYS A 11 -8.91 16.87 -28.62
CA CYS A 11 -7.45 16.72 -28.66
C CYS A 11 -7.01 15.47 -29.43
N SER A 12 -6.13 15.68 -30.42
CA SER A 12 -5.52 14.64 -31.27
C SER A 12 -4.01 14.80 -31.47
N LYS A 13 -3.36 15.72 -30.73
CA LYS A 13 -1.92 16.05 -30.89
C LYS A 13 -1.01 14.81 -30.77
N CYS A 14 -1.38 13.85 -29.93
CA CYS A 14 -0.63 12.61 -29.76
C CYS A 14 -0.57 11.79 -31.07
N VAL A 15 -1.64 11.78 -31.88
CA VAL A 15 -1.70 11.08 -33.18
C VAL A 15 -0.65 11.65 -34.12
N ALA A 16 -0.60 12.97 -34.26
CA ALA A 16 0.39 13.64 -35.11
C ALA A 16 1.84 13.42 -34.64
N ALA A 17 2.06 13.29 -33.33
CA ALA A 17 3.38 13.00 -32.76
C ALA A 17 3.81 11.53 -32.93
N CYS A 18 2.87 10.62 -33.21
CA CYS A 18 3.14 9.19 -33.28
C CYS A 18 3.76 8.81 -34.64
N LYS A 19 5.08 8.63 -34.67
CA LYS A 19 5.81 8.20 -35.87
C LYS A 19 5.42 6.81 -36.39
N TYR A 20 4.82 5.98 -35.53
CA TYR A 20 4.46 4.59 -35.84
C TYR A 20 3.02 4.44 -36.31
N GLY A 21 2.21 5.51 -36.29
CA GLY A 21 0.78 5.42 -36.63
C GLY A 21 -0.03 4.49 -35.72
N ALA A 22 0.44 4.27 -34.48
CA ALA A 22 -0.15 3.29 -33.56
C ALA A 22 -1.34 3.80 -32.74
N ILE A 23 -1.65 5.10 -32.83
CA ILE A 23 -2.72 5.71 -32.02
C ILE A 23 -4.00 5.75 -32.83
N ASP A 24 -4.95 4.92 -32.39
CA ASP A 24 -6.34 4.94 -32.84
C ASP A 24 -7.23 5.53 -31.73
N LEU A 25 -7.76 6.73 -31.95
CA LEU A 25 -8.64 7.41 -30.99
C LEU A 25 -10.09 6.91 -31.07
N ASP A 26 -10.44 6.18 -32.13
CA ASP A 26 -11.76 5.62 -32.39
C ASP A 26 -11.81 4.11 -32.05
N MET A 27 -10.74 3.57 -31.48
CA MET A 27 -10.65 2.18 -31.04
C MET A 27 -11.81 1.84 -30.11
N LYS A 28 -12.61 0.86 -30.52
CA LYS A 28 -13.79 0.40 -29.77
C LYS A 28 -13.43 -0.77 -28.87
N THR A 29 -14.16 -0.89 -27.76
CA THR A 29 -14.16 -2.10 -26.92
C THR A 29 -14.52 -3.31 -27.77
N GLN A 30 -13.77 -4.40 -27.58
CA GLN A 30 -14.04 -5.68 -28.20
C GLN A 30 -14.38 -6.68 -27.11
N GLU A 31 -15.41 -7.49 -27.37
CA GLU A 31 -15.75 -8.64 -26.54
C GLU A 31 -15.13 -9.88 -27.18
N ILE A 32 -14.42 -10.66 -26.37
CA ILE A 32 -13.78 -11.92 -26.78
C ILE A 32 -14.33 -13.00 -25.87
N GLU A 33 -14.91 -14.02 -26.47
CA GLU A 33 -15.39 -15.21 -25.76
C GLU A 33 -14.28 -16.25 -25.70
N LEU A 34 -14.02 -16.76 -24.50
CA LEU A 34 -12.98 -17.76 -24.24
C LEU A 34 -13.59 -18.91 -23.46
N GLU A 35 -13.55 -20.11 -24.03
CA GLU A 35 -13.83 -21.34 -23.29
C GLU A 35 -12.61 -21.70 -22.44
N VAL A 36 -12.77 -21.66 -21.12
CA VAL A 36 -11.69 -21.92 -20.16
C VAL A 36 -12.11 -23.00 -19.17
N ALA A 37 -11.16 -23.86 -18.81
CA ALA A 37 -11.37 -24.93 -17.84
C ALA A 37 -11.25 -24.46 -16.38
N SER A 38 -10.60 -23.32 -16.14
CA SER A 38 -10.47 -22.70 -14.82
C SER A 38 -10.13 -21.22 -14.93
N VAL A 39 -10.38 -20.48 -13.84
CA VAL A 39 -10.07 -19.04 -13.72
C VAL A 39 -9.19 -18.83 -12.50
N VAL A 40 -8.12 -18.04 -12.63
CA VAL A 40 -7.28 -17.62 -11.50
C VAL A 40 -7.45 -16.12 -11.26
N VAL A 41 -7.96 -15.77 -10.08
CA VAL A 41 -8.17 -14.41 -9.61
C VAL A 41 -6.92 -13.91 -8.90
N ALA A 42 -6.13 -13.11 -9.61
CA ALA A 42 -4.89 -12.51 -9.13
C ALA A 42 -4.95 -10.97 -9.18
N THR A 43 -6.11 -10.39 -8.84
CA THR A 43 -6.41 -8.95 -8.97
C THR A 43 -5.69 -8.05 -7.96
N GLY A 44 -4.96 -8.65 -7.01
CA GLY A 44 -4.13 -7.94 -6.06
C GLY A 44 -4.92 -7.05 -5.10
N TRP A 45 -4.38 -5.86 -4.83
CA TRP A 45 -4.88 -4.95 -3.81
C TRP A 45 -4.64 -3.49 -4.17
N LYS A 46 -5.33 -2.61 -3.45
CA LYS A 46 -5.15 -1.15 -3.42
C LYS A 46 -4.91 -0.68 -1.98
N PRO A 47 -4.11 0.38 -1.75
CA PRO A 47 -3.94 0.92 -0.41
C PRO A 47 -5.28 1.36 0.18
N TYR A 48 -5.44 1.12 1.48
CA TYR A 48 -6.59 1.65 2.21
C TYR A 48 -6.67 3.17 2.05
N ASP A 49 -7.89 3.66 1.81
CA ASP A 49 -8.14 5.08 1.63
C ASP A 49 -7.91 5.85 2.94
N ALA A 50 -6.74 6.44 3.07
CA ALA A 50 -6.34 7.22 4.24
C ALA A 50 -7.18 8.48 4.46
N SER A 51 -7.94 8.95 3.47
CA SER A 51 -8.84 10.10 3.66
C SER A 51 -9.98 9.80 4.65
N LYS A 52 -10.28 8.51 4.86
CA LYS A 52 -11.25 8.03 5.86
C LYS A 52 -10.73 8.14 7.29
N LEU A 53 -9.41 8.24 7.47
CA LEU A 53 -8.75 8.42 8.77
C LEU A 53 -8.76 9.92 9.14
N THR A 54 -9.94 10.44 9.47
CA THR A 54 -10.17 11.89 9.64
C THR A 54 -9.31 12.56 10.72
N ASN A 55 -8.85 11.80 11.71
CA ASN A 55 -7.95 12.26 12.76
C ASN A 55 -6.45 12.20 12.38
N MET A 56 -6.10 11.62 11.23
CA MET A 56 -4.71 11.39 10.81
C MET A 56 -4.17 12.44 9.83
N GLY A 57 -4.93 13.50 9.55
CA GLY A 57 -4.43 14.67 8.80
C GLY A 57 -4.12 14.42 7.32
N PHE A 58 -4.42 13.24 6.76
CA PHE A 58 -4.07 12.87 5.38
C PHE A 58 -4.64 13.84 4.33
N SER A 59 -5.89 14.28 4.49
CA SER A 59 -6.55 15.18 3.53
C SER A 59 -6.28 16.66 3.78
N SER A 60 -5.69 17.03 4.93
CA SER A 60 -5.59 18.43 5.38
C SER A 60 -4.16 18.92 5.59
N VAL A 61 -3.20 18.02 5.77
CA VAL A 61 -1.79 18.35 6.04
C VAL A 61 -0.94 17.82 4.89
N PRO A 62 -0.39 18.67 4.00
CA PRO A 62 0.30 18.22 2.79
C PRO A 62 1.48 17.26 3.01
N ASN A 63 2.16 17.37 4.18
CA ASN A 63 3.29 16.52 4.53
C ASN A 63 2.89 15.21 5.24
N VAL A 64 1.59 14.89 5.30
CA VAL A 64 1.10 13.57 5.67
C VAL A 64 0.88 12.77 4.39
N ILE A 65 1.68 11.72 4.21
CA ILE A 65 1.60 10.82 3.06
C ILE A 65 1.28 9.40 3.51
N ASN A 66 0.94 8.50 2.59
CA ASN A 66 0.87 7.08 2.88
C ASN A 66 2.13 6.34 2.41
N ASN A 67 2.27 5.09 2.85
CA ASN A 67 3.38 4.22 2.50
C ASN A 67 3.54 3.99 0.98
N ILE A 68 2.47 4.04 0.17
CA ILE A 68 2.60 3.90 -1.29
C ILE A 68 3.16 5.17 -1.94
N MET A 69 2.74 6.34 -1.46
CA MET A 69 3.35 7.62 -1.87
C MET A 69 4.83 7.66 -1.53
N MET A 70 5.22 7.15 -0.35
CA MET A 70 6.62 7.03 0.06
C MET A 70 7.44 6.17 -0.93
N GLU A 71 6.91 5.02 -1.37
CA GLU A 71 7.55 4.21 -2.43
C GLU A 71 7.70 4.99 -3.74
N ARG A 72 6.71 5.81 -4.12
CA ARG A 72 6.80 6.63 -5.32
C ARG A 72 7.88 7.71 -5.18
N LEU A 73 8.00 8.36 -4.03
CA LEU A 73 9.06 9.35 -3.76
C LEU A 73 10.46 8.71 -3.78
N ALA A 74 10.62 7.53 -3.16
CA ALA A 74 11.88 6.82 -3.12
C ALA A 74 12.29 6.19 -4.46
N SER A 75 11.35 6.03 -5.40
CA SER A 75 11.61 5.43 -6.71
C SER A 75 12.42 6.36 -7.63
N VAL A 76 13.48 5.84 -8.25
CA VAL A 76 14.30 6.57 -9.24
C VAL A 76 13.48 7.00 -10.47
N SER A 77 12.50 6.19 -10.88
CA SER A 77 11.52 6.53 -11.92
C SER A 77 10.27 7.19 -11.35
N GLY A 78 10.33 7.64 -10.11
CA GLY A 78 9.30 8.38 -9.40
C GLY A 78 9.27 9.87 -9.72
N PRO A 79 8.24 10.59 -9.25
CA PRO A 79 8.07 12.03 -9.49
C PRO A 79 9.24 12.88 -8.99
N THR A 80 9.92 12.43 -7.92
CA THR A 80 11.07 13.12 -7.31
C THR A 80 12.42 12.48 -7.65
N LYS A 81 12.45 11.58 -8.63
CA LYS A 81 13.67 10.87 -9.09
C LYS A 81 14.47 10.22 -7.95
N GLY A 82 13.75 9.62 -7.01
CA GLY A 82 14.33 8.90 -5.86
C GLY A 82 14.63 9.77 -4.64
N LYS A 83 14.38 11.08 -4.69
CA LYS A 83 14.58 11.97 -3.55
C LYS A 83 13.34 11.98 -2.65
N ILE A 84 13.53 11.75 -1.36
CA ILE A 84 12.45 11.86 -0.37
C ILE A 84 12.34 13.31 0.08
N LEU A 85 11.34 14.01 -0.44
CA LEU A 85 11.12 15.44 -0.24
C LEU A 85 9.72 15.69 0.35
N ARG A 86 9.59 16.72 1.19
CA ARG A 86 8.32 17.22 1.72
C ARG A 86 7.39 17.64 0.56
N PRO A 87 6.16 17.10 0.45
CA PRO A 87 5.24 17.49 -0.62
C PRO A 87 4.90 18.98 -0.65
N SER A 88 4.82 19.62 0.52
CA SER A 88 4.46 21.05 0.64
C SER A 88 5.47 22.01 -0.02
N ASP A 89 6.77 21.78 0.16
CA ASP A 89 7.82 22.75 -0.18
C ASP A 89 9.06 22.14 -0.85
N GLN A 90 9.03 20.83 -1.13
CA GLN A 90 10.10 20.07 -1.78
C GLN A 90 11.44 20.11 -1.04
N LYS A 91 11.45 20.45 0.26
CA LYS A 91 12.66 20.39 1.09
C LYS A 91 12.98 18.94 1.51
N PRO A 92 14.25 18.62 1.79
CA PRO A 92 14.63 17.35 2.40
C PRO A 92 13.89 17.09 3.72
N VAL A 93 13.70 15.82 4.04
CA VAL A 93 13.09 15.39 5.32
C VAL A 93 14.21 15.17 6.35
N GLU A 94 14.18 15.91 7.46
CA GLU A 94 15.11 15.75 8.57
C GLU A 94 14.49 14.98 9.74
N SER A 95 13.16 14.93 9.81
CA SER A 95 12.42 14.17 10.81
C SER A 95 11.15 13.53 10.26
N VAL A 96 10.92 12.25 10.56
CA VAL A 96 9.78 11.50 10.04
C VAL A 96 9.14 10.63 11.12
N VAL A 97 7.80 10.58 11.09
CA VAL A 97 7.00 9.65 11.90
C VAL A 97 6.33 8.63 10.98
N PHE A 98 6.52 7.35 11.26
CA PHE A 98 5.76 6.25 10.69
C PHE A 98 4.64 5.83 11.64
N VAL A 99 3.41 5.81 11.15
CA VAL A 99 2.22 5.41 11.91
C VAL A 99 1.80 4.03 11.48
N GLN A 100 2.09 3.03 12.31
CA GLN A 100 1.69 1.65 12.01
C GLN A 100 0.19 1.46 12.15
N CYS A 101 -0.32 0.45 11.45
CA CYS A 101 -1.73 0.06 11.50
C CYS A 101 -2.69 1.21 11.12
N ALA A 102 -2.29 2.14 10.24
CA ALA A 102 -3.16 3.21 9.78
C ALA A 102 -4.33 2.63 8.97
N GLY A 103 -5.51 2.53 9.61
CA GLY A 103 -6.70 1.90 9.04
C GLY A 103 -6.70 0.37 9.02
N SER A 104 -5.71 -0.30 9.65
CA SER A 104 -5.69 -1.76 9.85
C SER A 104 -5.79 -2.11 11.32
N ARG A 105 -6.28 -3.32 11.64
CA ARG A 105 -6.58 -3.73 13.01
C ARG A 105 -7.48 -2.69 13.71
N ASP A 106 -8.44 -2.19 12.96
CA ASP A 106 -9.38 -1.15 13.40
C ASP A 106 -10.78 -1.58 12.96
N GLU A 107 -11.67 -1.81 13.94
CA GLU A 107 -13.02 -2.31 13.70
C GLU A 107 -13.88 -1.36 12.86
N ASN A 108 -13.56 -0.06 12.86
CA ASN A 108 -14.25 0.93 12.04
C ASN A 108 -13.70 1.02 10.61
N HIS A 109 -12.57 0.36 10.32
CA HIS A 109 -11.86 0.41 9.05
C HIS A 109 -11.58 -1.01 8.54
N LEU A 110 -10.31 -1.43 8.43
CA LEU A 110 -9.96 -2.82 8.14
C LEU A 110 -9.74 -3.58 9.47
N PRO A 111 -10.61 -4.54 9.83
CA PRO A 111 -10.51 -5.26 11.11
C PRO A 111 -9.38 -6.30 11.15
N TYR A 112 -8.62 -6.44 10.06
CA TYR A 112 -7.53 -7.40 9.92
C TYR A 112 -6.16 -6.73 9.88
N CYS A 113 -5.12 -7.54 10.08
CA CYS A 113 -3.74 -7.12 9.87
C CYS A 113 -3.38 -7.20 8.39
N SER A 114 -2.74 -6.17 7.86
CA SER A 114 -2.32 -6.12 6.44
C SER A 114 -0.96 -6.75 6.16
N SER A 115 -0.38 -7.47 7.12
CA SER A 115 0.88 -8.26 7.06
C SER A 115 2.19 -7.52 6.74
N ILE A 116 2.15 -6.47 5.92
CA ILE A 116 3.35 -5.85 5.32
C ILE A 116 3.71 -4.49 5.92
N CYS A 117 2.78 -3.81 6.61
CA CYS A 117 2.95 -2.42 7.04
C CYS A 117 4.15 -2.23 7.98
N CYS A 118 4.38 -3.20 8.88
CA CYS A 118 5.51 -3.21 9.80
C CYS A 118 6.85 -3.23 9.04
N LEU A 119 7.04 -4.21 8.16
CA LEU A 119 8.24 -4.33 7.32
C LEU A 119 8.41 -3.14 6.38
N GLY A 120 7.31 -2.67 5.77
CA GLY A 120 7.33 -1.51 4.88
C GLY A 120 7.89 -0.27 5.57
N SER A 121 7.43 0.03 6.78
CA SER A 121 7.91 1.20 7.53
C SER A 121 9.37 1.05 7.98
N LEU A 122 9.80 -0.16 8.37
CA LEU A 122 11.21 -0.43 8.70
C LEU A 122 12.11 -0.25 7.48
N LYS A 123 11.65 -0.68 6.30
CA LYS A 123 12.32 -0.42 5.03
C LYS A 123 12.38 1.08 4.70
N HIS A 124 11.27 1.80 4.87
CA HIS A 124 11.22 3.24 4.64
C HIS A 124 12.09 4.04 5.60
N ALA A 125 12.22 3.60 6.86
CA ALA A 125 13.17 4.16 7.80
C ALA A 125 14.61 4.11 7.25
N LYS A 126 15.00 2.96 6.68
CA LYS A 126 16.31 2.83 6.01
C LYS A 126 16.44 3.74 4.79
N TYR A 127 15.40 3.87 3.95
CA TYR A 127 15.44 4.81 2.81
C TYR A 127 15.71 6.25 3.24
N VAL A 128 15.11 6.70 4.35
CA VAL A 128 15.35 8.04 4.89
C VAL A 128 16.78 8.17 5.40
N LEU A 129 17.25 7.21 6.20
CA LEU A 129 18.61 7.23 6.78
C LEU A 129 19.72 7.07 5.73
N GLU A 130 19.46 6.38 4.61
CA GLU A 130 20.41 6.27 3.49
C GLU A 130 20.61 7.62 2.77
N GLN A 131 19.57 8.46 2.72
CA GLN A 131 19.67 9.80 2.12
C GLN A 131 20.15 10.85 3.13
N ASN A 132 19.81 10.69 4.40
CA ASN A 132 20.20 11.56 5.50
C ASN A 132 20.45 10.74 6.77
N PRO A 133 21.71 10.37 7.07
CA PRO A 133 22.05 9.57 8.25
C PRO A 133 21.68 10.22 9.59
N GLU A 134 21.56 11.55 9.62
CA GLU A 134 21.21 12.33 10.82
C GLU A 134 19.69 12.52 11.00
N ALA A 135 18.88 12.01 10.07
CA ALA A 135 17.43 12.16 10.14
C ALA A 135 16.84 11.43 11.35
N LYS A 136 15.93 12.09 12.07
CA LYS A 136 15.22 11.51 13.21
C LYS A 136 14.04 10.69 12.73
N VAL A 137 14.06 9.39 12.98
CA VAL A 137 12.97 8.49 12.60
C VAL A 137 12.22 8.04 13.85
N HIS A 138 10.90 8.17 13.83
CA HIS A 138 10.01 7.69 14.88
C HIS A 138 9.02 6.69 14.29
N ILE A 139 8.84 5.53 14.93
CA ILE A 139 7.88 4.51 14.49
C ILE A 139 6.93 4.22 15.64
N PHE A 140 5.66 4.63 15.50
CA PHE A 140 4.61 4.31 16.46
C PHE A 140 3.94 2.99 16.10
N TYR A 141 3.91 2.06 17.05
CA TYR A 141 3.40 0.70 16.82
C TYR A 141 2.62 0.13 18.00
N ILE A 142 1.67 -0.76 17.71
CA ILE A 142 1.01 -1.60 18.71
C ILE A 142 1.86 -2.84 18.96
N ASP A 143 2.09 -3.62 17.89
CA ASP A 143 2.98 -4.78 17.85
C ASP A 143 3.82 -4.71 16.57
N ILE A 144 5.07 -5.16 16.64
CA ILE A 144 5.88 -5.40 15.44
C ILE A 144 5.60 -6.81 14.95
N ARG A 145 5.04 -6.92 13.74
CA ARG A 145 4.66 -8.19 13.12
C ARG A 145 5.54 -8.47 11.91
N THR A 146 6.63 -9.19 12.15
CA THR A 146 7.69 -9.50 11.17
C THR A 146 8.07 -10.98 11.29
N PRO A 147 7.23 -11.91 10.79
CA PRO A 147 7.38 -13.33 11.09
C PRO A 147 8.67 -13.95 10.51
N GLY A 148 9.22 -14.93 11.22
CA GLY A 148 10.33 -15.74 10.73
C GLY A 148 11.64 -14.98 10.64
N LYS A 149 12.33 -15.06 9.49
CA LYS A 149 13.69 -14.52 9.29
C LYS A 149 13.75 -12.99 9.27
N TYR A 150 12.62 -12.31 9.34
CA TYR A 150 12.57 -10.85 9.31
C TYR A 150 12.95 -10.20 10.64
N GLU A 151 13.04 -10.96 11.74
CA GLU A 151 13.46 -10.45 13.05
C GLU A 151 14.84 -9.79 13.01
N ASP A 152 15.79 -10.36 12.26
CA ASP A 152 17.13 -9.79 12.07
C ASP A 152 17.06 -8.38 11.45
N PHE A 153 16.07 -8.12 10.59
CA PHE A 153 15.88 -6.80 10.00
C PHE A 153 15.31 -5.80 11.01
N VAL A 154 14.40 -6.24 11.87
CA VAL A 154 13.89 -5.42 12.99
C VAL A 154 15.05 -5.02 13.90
N ALA A 155 15.85 -5.98 14.35
CA ALA A 155 16.99 -5.74 15.23
C ALA A 155 18.00 -4.76 14.61
N LYS A 156 18.28 -4.89 13.31
CA LYS A 156 19.16 -3.96 12.58
C LYS A 156 18.61 -2.53 12.58
N VAL A 157 17.33 -2.35 12.28
CA VAL A 157 16.70 -1.02 12.26
C VAL A 157 16.59 -0.42 13.66
N GLN A 158 16.32 -1.25 14.68
CA GLN A 158 16.30 -0.84 16.09
C GLN A 158 17.66 -0.41 16.63
N ALA A 159 18.75 -0.96 16.10
CA ALA A 159 20.10 -0.60 16.50
C ALA A 159 20.58 0.74 15.92
N GLU A 160 19.84 1.33 14.97
CA GLU A 160 20.17 2.64 14.42
C GLU A 160 19.94 3.74 15.49
N PRO A 161 20.95 4.59 15.79
CA PRO A 161 20.88 5.54 16.90
C PRO A 161 19.79 6.60 16.72
N ASN A 162 19.40 6.89 15.48
CA ASN A 162 18.40 7.91 15.14
C ASN A 162 16.99 7.33 14.95
N VAL A 163 16.79 6.02 15.20
CA VAL A 163 15.48 5.36 15.14
C VAL A 163 14.90 5.19 16.53
N ASN A 164 13.72 5.78 16.75
CA ASN A 164 12.95 5.64 17.98
C ASN A 164 11.69 4.83 17.71
N MET A 165 11.64 3.59 18.20
CA MET A 165 10.45 2.77 18.15
C MET A 165 9.63 2.99 19.42
N ILE A 166 8.42 3.52 19.27
CA ILE A 166 7.55 3.93 20.37
C ILE A 166 6.33 3.02 20.37
N LYS A 167 6.19 2.22 21.44
CA LYS A 167 5.00 1.39 21.61
C LYS A 167 3.83 2.27 22.04
N GLY A 168 2.83 2.38 21.18
CA GLY A 168 1.65 3.21 21.40
C GLY A 168 0.95 3.59 20.10
N LYS A 169 -0.18 4.30 20.25
CA LYS A 169 -1.05 4.66 19.12
C LYS A 169 -1.06 6.18 18.94
N VAL A 170 -0.92 6.61 17.69
CA VAL A 170 -1.15 8.02 17.33
C VAL A 170 -2.64 8.31 17.48
N ALA A 171 -2.97 9.37 18.20
CA ALA A 171 -4.34 9.80 18.45
C ALA A 171 -4.79 10.84 17.43
N LYS A 172 -3.89 11.78 17.07
CA LYS A 172 -4.24 12.91 16.21
C LYS A 172 -3.02 13.45 15.48
N ILE A 173 -3.22 13.88 14.24
CA ILE A 173 -2.22 14.59 13.42
C ILE A 173 -2.84 15.88 12.91
N ILE A 174 -2.13 17.00 13.09
CA ILE A 174 -2.52 18.33 12.59
C ILE A 174 -1.32 19.06 12.00
N ALA A 175 -1.57 20.17 11.30
CA ALA A 175 -0.51 21.03 10.80
C ALA A 175 0.33 21.59 11.96
N GLY A 176 1.66 21.50 11.83
CA GLY A 176 2.63 22.11 12.72
C GLY A 176 3.08 23.49 12.24
N LYS A 177 4.15 24.00 12.84
CA LYS A 177 4.78 25.28 12.46
C LYS A 177 5.61 25.10 11.19
N GLU A 178 5.73 26.17 10.39
CA GLU A 178 6.63 26.22 9.24
C GLU A 178 6.46 25.05 8.23
N GLY A 179 5.21 24.60 8.06
CA GLY A 179 4.87 23.47 7.20
C GLY A 179 5.19 22.09 7.78
N GLY A 180 5.64 22.01 9.03
CA GLY A 180 5.78 20.75 9.76
C GLY A 180 4.44 20.09 10.09
N VAL A 181 4.52 18.95 10.78
CA VAL A 181 3.40 18.12 11.18
C VAL A 181 3.49 17.87 12.68
N LEU A 182 2.40 18.17 13.40
CA LEU A 182 2.30 17.90 14.84
C LEU A 182 1.55 16.59 15.05
N VAL A 183 2.20 15.65 15.74
CA VAL A 183 1.69 14.32 16.08
C VAL A 183 1.41 14.25 17.57
N GLU A 184 0.15 14.00 17.95
CA GLU A 184 -0.25 13.62 19.31
C GLU A 184 -0.42 12.11 19.39
N ALA A 185 0.31 11.48 20.30
CA ALA A 185 0.31 10.03 20.48
C ALA A 185 0.44 9.64 21.96
N GLU A 186 0.20 8.37 22.24
CA GLU A 186 0.50 7.75 23.52
C GLU A 186 1.83 6.98 23.44
N ASP A 187 2.63 7.03 24.52
CA ASP A 187 3.72 6.09 24.78
C ASP A 187 3.31 5.23 25.98
N ILE A 188 2.91 3.99 25.70
CA ILE A 188 2.35 3.10 26.74
C ILE A 188 3.41 2.59 27.70
N LEU A 189 4.69 2.58 27.28
CA LEU A 189 5.78 2.14 28.14
C LEU A 189 6.14 3.23 29.15
N LYS A 190 5.97 4.49 28.77
CA LYS A 190 6.18 5.65 29.66
C LYS A 190 4.91 6.14 30.35
N LEU A 191 3.75 5.57 30.03
CA LEU A 191 2.44 5.98 30.55
C LEU A 191 2.19 7.48 30.36
N SER A 192 2.55 8.01 29.19
CA SER A 192 2.54 9.46 28.94
C SER A 192 2.03 9.78 27.54
N LYS A 193 1.51 11.01 27.39
CA LYS A 193 1.23 11.60 26.09
C LYS A 193 2.51 12.18 25.49
N VAL A 194 2.71 11.96 24.20
CA VAL A 194 3.83 12.48 23.43
C VAL A 194 3.30 13.44 22.37
N HIS A 195 3.94 14.61 22.27
CA HIS A 195 3.75 15.55 21.17
C HIS A 195 5.06 15.65 20.40
N LEU A 196 5.04 15.27 19.12
CA LEU A 196 6.21 15.36 18.24
C LEU A 196 5.90 16.30 17.09
N GLU A 197 6.78 17.27 16.87
CA GLU A 197 6.78 18.10 15.68
C GLU A 197 7.83 17.56 14.72
N VAL A 198 7.40 17.16 13.52
CA VAL A 198 8.26 16.52 12.50
C VAL A 198 8.00 17.10 11.12
N ASP A 199 8.91 16.87 10.17
CA ASP A 199 8.76 17.33 8.80
C ASP A 199 7.66 16.59 8.04
N MET A 200 7.56 15.28 8.27
CA MET A 200 6.71 14.39 7.50
C MET A 200 6.12 13.27 8.36
N VAL A 201 4.88 12.88 8.05
CA VAL A 201 4.27 11.66 8.58
C VAL A 201 3.97 10.70 7.44
N VAL A 202 4.30 9.43 7.63
CA VAL A 202 3.95 8.34 6.72
C VAL A 202 2.95 7.42 7.41
N LEU A 203 1.73 7.40 6.89
CA LEU A 203 0.68 6.47 7.31
C LEU A 203 0.93 5.11 6.66
N ALA A 204 1.21 4.08 7.46
CA ALA A 204 1.38 2.72 6.97
C ALA A 204 0.00 2.10 6.73
N THR A 205 -0.63 2.50 5.62
CA THR A 205 -1.99 2.09 5.24
C THR A 205 -2.06 0.60 4.90
N GLY A 206 -3.22 0.02 5.20
CA GLY A 206 -3.50 -1.39 4.98
C GLY A 206 -3.70 -1.79 3.52
N MET A 207 -3.79 -3.10 3.30
CA MET A 207 -4.11 -3.70 2.01
C MET A 207 -5.62 -3.93 1.90
N GLU A 208 -6.30 -3.23 0.98
CA GLU A 208 -7.69 -3.50 0.63
C GLU A 208 -7.73 -4.28 -0.69
N PRO A 209 -8.42 -5.43 -0.79
CA PRO A 209 -8.46 -6.21 -2.03
C PRO A 209 -9.09 -5.41 -3.16
N SER A 210 -8.52 -5.50 -4.37
CA SER A 210 -8.91 -4.65 -5.50
C SER A 210 -10.39 -4.77 -5.87
N LEU A 211 -10.95 -5.98 -5.72
CA LEU A 211 -12.36 -6.27 -6.04
C LEU A 211 -13.34 -5.61 -5.06
N LYS A 212 -12.90 -5.19 -3.86
CA LYS A 212 -13.78 -4.55 -2.90
C LYS A 212 -14.24 -3.19 -3.41
N GLY A 213 -15.55 -3.05 -3.55
CA GLY A 213 -16.20 -1.84 -4.10
C GLY A 213 -16.14 -1.74 -5.63
N GLN A 214 -15.75 -2.79 -6.34
CA GLN A 214 -15.87 -2.87 -7.80
C GLN A 214 -17.17 -3.57 -8.21
N ALA A 215 -17.51 -3.46 -9.49
CA ALA A 215 -18.63 -4.21 -10.07
C ALA A 215 -18.42 -5.72 -9.85
N GLN A 216 -19.48 -6.41 -9.46
CA GLN A 216 -19.40 -7.84 -9.18
C GLN A 216 -19.04 -8.61 -10.45
N VAL A 217 -17.98 -9.41 -10.36
CA VAL A 217 -17.65 -10.38 -11.40
C VAL A 217 -18.53 -11.61 -11.19
N ALA A 218 -19.24 -12.03 -12.24
CA ALA A 218 -20.12 -13.19 -12.18
C ALA A 218 -19.36 -14.43 -11.66
N GLY A 219 -20.00 -15.20 -10.77
CA GLY A 219 -19.38 -16.38 -10.14
C GLY A 219 -18.39 -16.09 -9.00
N ILE A 220 -17.95 -14.84 -8.81
CA ILE A 220 -17.04 -14.47 -7.73
C ILE A 220 -17.82 -13.78 -6.61
N LYS A 221 -18.12 -14.53 -5.55
CA LYS A 221 -18.66 -13.98 -4.30
C LYS A 221 -17.51 -13.78 -3.32
N LEU A 222 -17.27 -12.53 -2.92
CA LEU A 222 -16.24 -12.17 -1.95
C LEU A 222 -16.66 -12.52 -0.51
N ASP A 223 -15.68 -12.68 0.37
CA ASP A 223 -15.91 -12.80 1.82
C ASP A 223 -16.32 -11.45 2.44
N GLU A 224 -16.57 -11.44 3.76
CA GLU A 224 -16.97 -10.24 4.51
C GLU A 224 -15.92 -9.11 4.48
N TYR A 225 -14.67 -9.42 4.18
CA TYR A 225 -13.55 -8.49 4.11
C TYR A 225 -13.22 -8.06 2.67
N GLY A 226 -13.87 -8.64 1.67
CA GLY A 226 -13.71 -8.36 0.24
C GLY A 226 -12.66 -9.22 -0.46
N PHE A 227 -12.13 -10.27 0.17
CA PHE A 227 -11.20 -11.22 -0.46
C PHE A 227 -11.95 -12.34 -1.18
N VAL A 228 -11.25 -13.04 -2.07
CA VAL A 228 -11.80 -14.16 -2.84
C VAL A 228 -11.68 -15.46 -2.02
N PRO A 229 -12.80 -16.05 -1.58
CA PRO A 229 -12.82 -17.22 -0.72
C PRO A 229 -12.24 -18.46 -1.40
N MET A 230 -11.63 -19.36 -0.62
CA MET A 230 -11.04 -20.60 -1.13
C MET A 230 -12.09 -21.61 -1.60
N GLU A 231 -13.33 -21.49 -1.12
CA GLU A 231 -14.46 -22.37 -1.43
C GLU A 231 -14.83 -22.35 -2.92
N LEU A 232 -14.54 -21.23 -3.61
CA LEU A 232 -14.77 -21.11 -5.06
C LEU A 232 -13.87 -22.04 -5.89
N GLN A 233 -12.83 -22.63 -5.29
CA GLN A 233 -11.95 -23.61 -5.97
C GLN A 233 -12.72 -24.84 -6.45
N GLN A 234 -13.80 -25.23 -5.76
CA GLN A 234 -14.67 -26.35 -6.17
C GLN A 234 -15.44 -26.06 -7.46
N GLN A 235 -15.53 -24.78 -7.85
CA GLN A 235 -16.19 -24.31 -9.07
C GLN A 235 -15.18 -23.99 -10.18
N GLY A 236 -13.90 -24.37 -10.01
CA GLY A 236 -12.84 -24.05 -10.97
C GLY A 236 -12.33 -22.60 -10.89
N ILE A 237 -12.70 -21.84 -9.85
CA ILE A 237 -12.24 -20.46 -9.62
C ILE A 237 -11.23 -20.45 -8.47
N PHE A 238 -9.98 -20.14 -8.79
CA PHE A 238 -8.87 -20.08 -7.86
C PHE A 238 -8.54 -18.63 -7.52
N SER A 239 -8.03 -18.37 -6.33
CA SER A 239 -7.51 -17.06 -5.94
C SER A 239 -6.02 -17.16 -5.61
N ALA A 240 -5.27 -16.12 -5.95
CA ALA A 240 -3.82 -16.09 -5.85
C ALA A 240 -3.32 -14.78 -5.22
N GLY A 241 -2.37 -14.91 -4.30
CA GLY A 241 -1.73 -13.79 -3.61
C GLY A 241 -2.74 -12.91 -2.88
N VAL A 242 -2.61 -11.59 -3.03
CA VAL A 242 -3.38 -10.63 -2.22
C VAL A 242 -4.88 -10.64 -2.51
N ALA A 243 -5.31 -11.18 -3.65
CA ALA A 243 -6.73 -11.38 -3.90
C ALA A 243 -7.38 -12.34 -2.89
N LYS A 244 -6.59 -13.22 -2.25
CA LYS A 244 -7.06 -14.21 -1.29
C LYS A 244 -6.86 -13.79 0.18
N TRP A 245 -5.75 -13.11 0.52
CA TRP A 245 -5.51 -12.52 1.85
C TRP A 245 -4.33 -11.54 1.84
N PRO A 246 -4.16 -10.64 2.84
CA PRO A 246 -3.00 -9.76 2.92
C PRO A 246 -1.68 -10.54 3.04
N ALA A 247 -0.82 -10.41 2.03
CA ALA A 247 0.42 -11.18 1.91
C ALA A 247 1.58 -10.31 1.39
N ASP A 248 2.80 -10.68 1.78
CA ASP A 248 4.01 -10.13 1.16
C ASP A 248 4.26 -10.73 -0.23
N VAL A 249 5.28 -10.22 -0.93
CA VAL A 249 5.60 -10.67 -2.30
C VAL A 249 5.98 -12.16 -2.33
N ASN A 250 6.78 -12.62 -1.36
CA ASN A 250 7.26 -14.00 -1.34
C ASN A 250 6.11 -14.99 -1.12
N SER A 251 5.27 -14.71 -0.13
CA SER A 251 4.06 -15.48 0.17
C SER A 251 3.09 -15.48 -1.01
N SER A 252 2.96 -14.34 -1.69
CA SER A 252 2.13 -14.22 -2.91
C SER A 252 2.66 -15.09 -4.06
N ILE A 253 3.97 -15.15 -4.26
CA ILE A 253 4.58 -16.00 -5.30
C ILE A 253 4.35 -17.49 -5.00
N GLN A 254 4.56 -17.90 -3.74
CA GLN A 254 4.35 -19.28 -3.31
C GLN A 254 2.89 -19.70 -3.46
N ASP A 255 1.94 -18.88 -3.00
CA ASP A 255 0.51 -19.15 -3.16
C ASP A 255 0.08 -19.18 -4.62
N SER A 256 0.57 -18.23 -5.44
CA SER A 256 0.26 -18.18 -6.88
C SER A 256 0.75 -19.43 -7.62
N THR A 257 1.91 -19.97 -7.22
CA THR A 257 2.41 -21.24 -7.77
C THR A 257 1.46 -22.40 -7.42
N GLY A 258 1.00 -22.46 -6.17
CA GLY A 258 0.01 -23.44 -5.75
C GLY A 258 -1.34 -23.30 -6.48
N ALA A 259 -1.81 -22.06 -6.68
CA ALA A 259 -3.04 -21.77 -7.42
C ALA A 259 -2.93 -22.21 -8.88
N ALA A 260 -1.80 -21.96 -9.55
CA ALA A 260 -1.56 -22.41 -10.91
C ALA A 260 -1.59 -23.95 -11.03
N LEU A 261 -0.93 -24.66 -10.12
CA LEU A 261 -0.93 -26.13 -10.12
C LEU A 261 -2.35 -26.71 -9.95
N LYS A 262 -3.14 -26.16 -9.04
CA LYS A 262 -4.54 -26.58 -8.85
C LYS A 262 -5.42 -26.25 -10.06
N ALA A 263 -5.22 -25.08 -10.66
CA ALA A 263 -5.95 -24.67 -11.86
C ALA A 263 -5.64 -25.54 -13.09
N ILE A 264 -4.41 -26.09 -13.18
CA ILE A 264 -4.06 -27.07 -14.21
C ILE A 264 -4.69 -28.44 -13.92
N GLN A 265 -4.75 -28.85 -12.66
CA GLN A 265 -5.34 -30.14 -12.29
C GLN A 265 -6.82 -30.25 -12.67
N THR A 266 -7.57 -29.15 -12.70
CA THR A 266 -8.97 -29.17 -13.16
C THR A 266 -9.11 -29.47 -14.65
N THR A 267 -8.05 -29.26 -15.45
CA THR A 267 -8.07 -29.55 -16.89
C THR A 267 -7.71 -31.00 -17.21
N MET A 268 -7.11 -31.74 -16.26
CA MET A 268 -6.53 -33.07 -16.51
C MET A 268 -7.47 -34.24 -16.22
N GLY A 269 -8.72 -33.99 -15.84
CA GLY A 269 -9.73 -35.03 -15.66
C GLY A 269 -9.55 -35.88 -14.41
N VAL A 270 -10.50 -35.74 -13.48
CA VAL A 270 -10.96 -36.87 -12.68
C VAL A 270 -11.73 -37.77 -13.65
N ASN A 271 -11.06 -38.79 -14.18
CA ASN A 271 -11.74 -39.95 -14.79
C ASN A 271 -12.26 -40.86 -13.68
#